data_AF-A0A2G5CD17-F1
#
_entry.id   AF-A0A2G5CD17-F1
#
_cell.length_a   1.000
_cell.length_b   1.000
_cell.length_c   1.000
_cell.angle_alpha   90.00
_cell.angle_beta   90.00
_cell.angle_gamma   90.00
#
_symmetry.space_group_name_H-M   'P 1'
#
loop_
_entity.id
_entity.type
_entity.pdbx_description
1 polymer ?
#
loop_
_entity_poly.entity_id
_entity_poly.type
_entity_poly.pdbx_seq_one_letter_code
_entity_poly.pdbx_strand_id
1 'polypeptide(L)'
;MKKRLHTIVKLKHAVQKLQRVLLSLVGWKFIRCQQLDNSTVKEGCFAVFTMNENKPKKFLISLNYLAHPAFVKLLEETEQEFGFDQPGVLVVPCQANELQSILSERISGN
;
A
#
# COMPACT_ATOMS: atom_id res chain seq x y z
N MET A 1 -15.32 5.56 -25.19
CA MET A 1 -14.97 4.24 -24.60
C MET A 1 -14.60 4.30 -23.10
N LYS A 2 -13.98 5.38 -22.59
CA LYS A 2 -13.58 5.54 -21.17
C LYS A 2 -14.71 5.39 -20.12
N LYS A 3 -15.96 5.74 -20.45
CA LYS A 3 -17.10 5.67 -19.54
C LYS A 3 -17.44 4.25 -19.08
N ARG A 4 -17.28 3.25 -19.96
CA ARG A 4 -17.56 1.83 -19.65
C ARG A 4 -16.50 1.22 -18.74
N LEU A 5 -15.23 1.60 -18.94
CA LEU A 5 -14.13 1.14 -18.11
C LEU A 5 -14.25 1.66 -16.67
N HIS A 6 -14.60 2.93 -16.51
CA HIS A 6 -14.83 3.55 -15.21
C HIS A 6 -15.95 2.85 -14.40
N THR A 7 -17.04 2.41 -15.06
CA THR A 7 -18.12 1.68 -14.37
C THR A 7 -17.67 0.29 -13.91
N ILE A 8 -16.84 -0.40 -14.71
CA ILE A 8 -16.31 -1.72 -14.36
C ILE A 8 -15.33 -1.63 -13.19
N VAL A 9 -14.47 -0.59 -13.18
CA VAL A 9 -13.56 -0.32 -12.07
C VAL A 9 -14.35 -0.02 -10.78
N LYS A 10 -15.43 0.76 -10.86
CA LYS A 10 -16.32 1.02 -9.70
C LYS A 10 -16.99 -0.24 -9.16
N LEU A 11 -17.43 -1.14 -10.04
CA LEU A 11 -18.04 -2.40 -9.61
C LEU A 11 -17.00 -3.33 -8.99
N LYS A 12 -15.82 -3.45 -9.62
CA LYS A 12 -14.69 -4.21 -9.06
C LYS A 12 -14.29 -3.68 -7.69
N HIS A 13 -14.29 -2.36 -7.54
CA HIS A 13 -14.03 -1.68 -6.28
C HIS A 13 -15.11 -1.93 -5.22
N ALA A 14 -16.40 -1.87 -5.58
CA ALA A 14 -17.49 -2.20 -4.66
C ALA A 14 -17.43 -3.66 -4.17
N VAL A 15 -17.13 -4.59 -5.09
CA VAL A 15 -16.96 -6.02 -4.77
C VAL A 15 -15.74 -6.23 -3.88
N GLN A 16 -14.61 -5.59 -4.18
CA GLN A 16 -13.38 -5.69 -3.41
C GLN A 16 -13.54 -5.09 -2.00
N LYS A 17 -14.28 -3.99 -1.88
CA LYS A 17 -14.65 -3.38 -0.59
C LYS A 17 -15.52 -4.33 0.24
N LEU A 18 -16.53 -4.96 -0.37
CA LEU A 18 -17.36 -5.97 0.31
C LEU A 18 -16.56 -7.20 0.73
N GLN A 19 -15.70 -7.72 -0.16
CA GLN A 19 -14.83 -8.86 0.12
C GLN A 19 -13.87 -8.56 1.28
N ARG A 20 -13.36 -7.32 1.36
CA ARG A 20 -12.48 -6.90 2.45
C ARG A 20 -13.21 -6.67 3.77
N VAL A 21 -14.44 -6.15 3.75
CA VAL A 21 -15.29 -6.10 4.96
C VAL A 21 -15.48 -7.52 5.50
N LEU A 22 -15.77 -8.49 4.63
CA LEU A 22 -15.84 -9.90 5.00
C LEU A 22 -14.53 -10.43 5.60
N LEU A 23 -13.38 -10.13 4.97
CA LEU A 23 -12.05 -10.56 5.44
C LEU A 23 -11.65 -9.88 6.77
N SER A 24 -12.08 -8.64 7.01
CA SER A 24 -11.80 -7.91 8.26
C SER A 24 -12.49 -8.52 9.48
N LEU A 25 -13.66 -9.13 9.27
CA LEU A 25 -14.40 -9.84 10.32
C LEU A 25 -13.72 -11.15 10.74
N VAL A 26 -12.87 -11.72 9.87
CA VAL A 26 -12.21 -13.02 10.12
C VAL A 26 -10.71 -12.91 10.45
N GLY A 27 -10.04 -11.77 10.27
CA GLY A 27 -8.56 -11.78 10.19
C GLY A 27 -7.74 -10.59 10.69
N TRP A 28 -8.30 -9.52 11.25
CA TRP A 28 -7.48 -8.37 11.72
C TRP A 28 -7.29 -8.36 13.25
N LYS A 29 -6.74 -9.43 13.82
CA LYS A 29 -6.22 -9.36 15.20
C LYS A 29 -4.76 -8.90 15.14
N PHE A 30 -4.54 -7.64 15.55
CA PHE A 30 -3.27 -7.03 15.95
C PHE A 30 -1.99 -7.62 15.31
N ILE A 31 -1.53 -7.01 14.22
CA ILE A 31 -0.17 -7.24 13.73
C ILE A 31 0.81 -6.57 14.70
N ARG A 32 1.51 -7.38 15.49
CA ARG A 32 2.62 -6.94 16.34
C ARG A 32 3.78 -6.54 15.42
N CYS A 33 4.12 -5.25 15.40
CA CYS A 33 5.31 -4.76 14.71
C CYS A 33 6.55 -5.30 15.43
N GLN A 34 7.27 -6.25 14.83
CA GLN A 34 8.62 -6.57 15.31
C GLN A 34 9.65 -5.62 14.68
N GLN A 35 10.56 -5.21 15.57
CA GLN A 35 11.61 -4.20 15.48
C GLN A 35 12.44 -4.30 14.19
N LEU A 36 12.62 -3.18 13.49
CA LEU A 36 13.79 -2.98 12.62
C LEU A 36 14.89 -2.40 13.49
N ASP A 37 16.08 -2.95 13.38
CA ASP A 37 17.29 -2.61 14.10
C ASP A 37 17.58 -1.11 14.06
N ASN A 38 17.83 -0.57 15.25
CA ASN A 38 17.78 0.85 15.57
C ASN A 38 19.07 1.60 15.19
N SER A 39 19.75 1.23 14.10
CA SER A 39 21.12 1.74 13.84
C SER A 39 21.18 3.01 12.98
N THR A 40 20.15 3.34 12.19
CA THR A 40 20.08 4.64 11.47
C THR A 40 18.67 4.93 10.94
N VAL A 41 17.71 5.24 11.82
CA VAL A 41 16.51 5.95 11.35
C VAL A 41 16.94 7.38 11.07
N LYS A 42 17.31 7.66 9.82
CA LYS A 42 17.38 9.04 9.35
C LYS A 42 15.96 9.60 9.37
N GLU A 43 15.80 10.86 9.79
CA GLU A 43 14.49 11.52 9.77
C GLU A 43 13.83 11.37 8.38
N GLY A 44 12.51 11.17 8.37
CA GLY A 44 11.74 11.06 7.13
C GLY A 44 11.58 9.65 6.58
N CYS A 45 11.09 8.71 7.39
CA CYS A 45 10.61 7.39 6.94
C CYS A 45 9.18 7.10 7.44
N PHE A 46 8.44 6.27 6.71
CA PHE A 46 7.08 5.84 7.05
C PHE A 46 6.90 4.33 6.80
N ALA A 47 5.92 3.73 7.48
CA ALA A 47 5.66 2.30 7.39
C ALA A 47 4.56 1.98 6.36
N VAL A 48 4.77 0.92 5.59
CA VAL A 48 3.81 0.42 4.59
C VAL A 48 3.61 -1.09 4.74
N PHE A 49 2.37 -1.57 4.61
CA PHE A 49 2.02 -2.99 4.53
C PHE A 49 1.47 -3.37 3.15
N THR A 50 1.74 -4.60 2.71
CA THR A 50 1.24 -5.17 1.46
C THR A 50 0.10 -6.17 1.69
N MET A 51 -0.98 -6.10 0.89
CA MET A 51 -2.21 -6.90 1.08
C MET A 51 -2.21 -8.28 0.40
N ASN A 52 -1.32 -8.53 -0.56
CA ASN A 52 -1.43 -9.69 -1.46
C ASN A 52 -0.55 -10.90 -1.10
N GLU A 53 -0.14 -11.02 0.16
CA GLU A 53 0.61 -12.19 0.64
C GLU A 53 -0.15 -12.90 1.75
N ASN A 54 0.00 -14.24 1.84
CA ASN A 54 -0.55 -15.05 2.95
C ASN A 54 -0.12 -14.52 4.33
N LYS A 55 0.90 -13.66 4.38
CA LYS A 55 1.32 -12.90 5.55
C LYS A 55 1.58 -11.44 5.16
N PRO A 56 0.97 -10.46 5.83
CA PRO A 56 1.26 -9.05 5.59
C PRO A 56 2.72 -8.76 5.92
N LYS A 57 3.44 -8.12 5.00
CA LYS A 57 4.85 -7.73 5.16
C LYS A 57 4.96 -6.22 5.38
N LYS A 58 5.77 -5.83 6.35
CA LYS A 58 6.04 -4.43 6.70
C LYS A 58 7.29 -3.92 6.00
N PHE A 59 7.20 -2.73 5.41
CA PHE A 59 8.30 -1.99 4.81
C PHE A 59 8.47 -0.65 5.50
N LEU A 60 9.72 -0.22 5.69
CA LEU A 60 10.04 1.14 6.09
C LEU A 60 10.59 1.88 4.87
N ILE A 61 9.92 2.94 4.45
CA ILE A 61 10.16 3.65 3.20
C ILE A 61 10.52 5.10 3.52
N SER A 62 11.55 5.64 2.86
CA SER A 62 11.90 7.05 3.00
C SER A 62 10.85 7.95 2.34
N LEU A 63 10.56 9.12 2.92
CA LEU A 63 9.63 10.12 2.38
C LEU A 63 9.98 10.55 0.94
N ASN A 64 11.23 10.41 0.51
CA ASN A 64 11.64 10.70 -0.87
C ASN A 64 10.86 9.87 -1.91
N TYR A 65 10.38 8.68 -1.54
CA TYR A 65 9.55 7.85 -2.43
C TYR A 65 8.16 8.42 -2.65
N LEU A 66 7.70 9.39 -1.86
CA LEU A 66 6.45 10.12 -2.15
C LEU A 66 6.53 10.93 -3.45
N ALA A 67 7.74 11.18 -3.98
CA ALA A 67 7.95 11.79 -5.30
C ALA A 67 8.23 10.76 -6.41
N HIS A 68 8.35 9.47 -6.09
CA HIS A 68 8.67 8.44 -7.08
C HIS A 68 7.41 8.11 -7.92
N PRO A 69 7.43 8.25 -9.25
CA PRO A 69 6.22 8.12 -10.08
C PRO A 69 5.49 6.79 -9.91
N ALA A 70 6.22 5.67 -9.84
CA ALA A 70 5.62 4.36 -9.63
C ALA A 70 5.01 4.22 -8.24
N PHE A 71 5.59 4.87 -7.23
CA PHE A 71 5.05 4.85 -5.88
C PHE A 71 3.80 5.74 -5.77
N VAL A 72 3.82 6.92 -6.40
CA VAL A 72 2.65 7.81 -6.48
C VAL A 72 1.47 7.10 -7.14
N LYS A 73 1.70 6.40 -8.26
CA LYS A 73 0.67 5.59 -8.91
C LYS A 73 0.11 4.50 -7.99
N LEU A 74 0.97 3.83 -7.22
CA LEU A 74 0.52 2.86 -6.22
C LEU A 74 -0.33 3.52 -5.13
N LEU A 75 -0.02 4.75 -4.70
CA LEU A 75 -0.83 5.52 -3.75
C LEU A 75 -2.18 5.92 -4.34
N GLU A 76 -2.25 6.30 -5.63
CA GLU A 76 -3.51 6.58 -6.31
C GLU A 76 -4.41 5.33 -6.38
N GLU A 77 -3.82 4.16 -6.68
CA GLU A 77 -4.54 2.88 -6.64
C GLU A 77 -5.01 2.55 -5.22
N THR A 78 -4.17 2.85 -4.22
CA THR A 78 -4.49 2.70 -2.79
C THR A 78 -5.65 3.61 -2.37
N GLU A 79 -5.62 4.88 -2.76
CA GLU A 79 -6.70 5.84 -2.51
C GLU A 79 -8.00 5.39 -3.19
N GLN A 80 -7.93 4.97 -4.46
CA GLN A 80 -9.09 4.47 -5.18
C GLN A 80 -9.70 3.26 -4.46
N GLU A 81 -8.89 2.37 -3.92
CA GLU A 81 -9.37 1.16 -3.26
C GLU A 81 -9.86 1.38 -1.81
N PHE A 82 -9.12 2.15 -1.02
CA PHE A 82 -9.35 2.26 0.41
C PHE A 82 -9.88 3.63 0.86
N GLY A 83 -9.82 4.64 -0.01
CA GLY A 83 -9.99 6.04 0.36
C GLY A 83 -8.81 6.54 1.20
N PHE A 84 -8.97 7.74 1.76
CA PHE A 84 -7.98 8.33 2.67
C PHE A 84 -8.14 7.88 4.14
N ASP A 85 -9.28 7.28 4.49
CA ASP A 85 -9.62 6.88 5.87
C ASP A 85 -8.98 5.54 6.28
N GLN A 86 -7.70 5.34 5.96
CA GLN A 86 -6.96 4.18 6.45
C GLN A 86 -6.54 4.39 7.92
N PRO A 87 -6.99 3.55 8.87
CA PRO A 87 -6.58 3.71 10.27
C PRO A 87 -5.13 3.23 10.47
N GLY A 88 -4.26 4.13 10.91
CA GLY A 88 -2.90 3.79 11.34
C GLY A 88 -1.88 3.70 10.22
N VAL A 89 -1.42 2.48 9.90
CA VAL A 89 -0.32 2.27 8.94
C VAL A 89 -0.86 2.16 7.53
N LEU A 90 -0.20 2.82 6.57
CA LEU A 90 -0.57 2.77 5.16
C LEU A 90 -0.49 1.33 4.64
N VAL A 91 -1.56 0.89 4.01
CA VAL A 91 -1.66 -0.42 3.38
C VAL A 91 -1.91 -0.24 1.90
N VAL A 92 -1.03 -0.82 1.09
CA VAL A 92 -1.06 -0.71 -0.38
C VAL A 92 -1.54 -2.02 -1.02
N PRO A 93 -2.28 -1.95 -2.14
CA PRO A 93 -2.89 -3.12 -2.80
C PRO A 93 -1.92 -3.86 -3.74
N CYS A 94 -0.65 -3.99 -3.36
CA CYS A 94 0.37 -4.66 -4.16
C CYS A 94 0.96 -5.89 -3.45
N GLN A 95 1.74 -6.68 -4.18
CA GLN A 95 2.57 -7.75 -3.60
C GLN A 95 3.88 -7.17 -3.03
N ALA A 96 4.54 -7.89 -2.13
CA ALA A 96 5.83 -7.46 -1.57
C ALA A 96 6.90 -7.29 -2.64
N ASN A 97 6.95 -8.20 -3.63
CA ASN A 97 7.94 -8.18 -4.71
C ASN A 97 7.77 -6.95 -5.61
N GLU A 98 6.51 -6.55 -5.86
CA GLU A 98 6.21 -5.35 -6.64
C GLU A 98 6.65 -4.08 -5.91
N LEU A 99 6.37 -3.98 -4.61
CA LEU A 99 6.86 -2.89 -3.79
C LEU A 99 8.39 -2.87 -3.72
N GLN A 100 9.05 -4.02 -3.61
CA GLN A 100 10.51 -4.12 -3.66
C GLN A 100 11.08 -3.65 -4.99
N SER A 101 10.42 -3.94 -6.12
CA SER A 101 10.84 -3.44 -7.43
C SER A 101 10.82 -1.91 -7.45
N ILE A 102 9.71 -1.30 -7.02
CA ILE A 102 9.56 0.16 -6.94
C ILE A 102 10.63 0.77 -6.02
N LEU A 103 10.93 0.13 -4.89
CA LEU A 103 11.94 0.59 -3.93
C LEU A 103 13.39 0.33 -4.36
N SER A 104 13.59 -0.45 -5.42
CA SER A 104 14.92 -0.70 -6.00
C SER A 104 15.22 0.27 -7.14
N GLU A 105 14.21 0.95 -7.67
CA GLU A 105 14.36 1.99 -8.68
C GLU A 105 14.98 3.24 -8.04
N ARG A 106 16.03 3.77 -8.67
CA ARG A 106 16.61 5.04 -8.23
C ARG A 106 15.63 6.15 -8.52
N ILE A 107 15.31 6.95 -7.50
CA ILE A 107 14.68 8.26 -7.69
C ILE A 107 15.64 9.08 -8.55
N SER A 108 15.33 9.26 -9.83
CA SER A 108 16.09 10.19 -10.67
C SER A 108 15.95 11.57 -10.06
N GLY A 109 17.03 12.05 -9.45
CA GLY A 109 17.10 13.42 -8.96
C GLY A 109 16.99 14.36 -10.16
N ASN A 110 16.04 15.30 -10.08
CA ASN A 110 16.04 16.49 -10.90
C ASN A 110 16.59 17.65 -10.06
#